data_AF-U2H6B7-F1
#
_entry.id   AF-U2H6B7-F1
#
_cell.length_a   1.000
_cell.length_b   1.000
_cell.length_c   1.000
_cell.angle_alpha   90.00
_cell.angle_beta   90.00
_cell.angle_gamma   90.00
#
_symmetry.space_group_name_H-M   'P 1'
#
loop_
_entity.id
_entity.type
_entity.pdbx_description
1 polymer ?
#
loop_
_entity_poly.entity_id
_entity_poly.type
_entity_poly.pdbx_seq_one_letter_code
_entity_poly.pdbx_strand_id
1 'polypeptide(L)' 'MLDDARTPEIIRHHVVDALQYALRNYGQVFTAKEVEWLAQWDDARLPLAAKKELGKREEPAIAAR' A
#
# COMPACT_ATOMS: atom_id res chain seq x y z
N MET A 1 3.69 10.66 26.96
CA MET A 1 3.51 9.68 25.86
C MET A 1 3.95 10.23 24.50
N LEU A 2 4.09 11.57 24.31
CA LEU A 2 4.67 12.15 23.08
C LEU A 2 6.20 12.35 23.15
N ASP A 3 6.81 12.15 24.31
CA ASP A 3 8.25 12.41 24.54
C ASP A 3 9.15 11.16 24.41
N ASP A 4 8.60 9.99 24.05
CA ASP A 4 9.41 8.81 23.76
C ASP A 4 10.09 9.01 22.39
N ALA A 5 11.42 8.97 22.37
CA ALA A 5 12.22 9.15 21.15
C ALA A 5 11.86 8.16 20.03
N ARG A 6 11.22 7.03 20.36
CA ARG A 6 10.76 6.00 19.40
C ARG A 6 9.37 6.26 18.84
N THR A 7 8.63 7.23 19.38
CA THR A 7 7.27 7.60 18.93
C THR A 7 7.18 7.77 17.40
N PRO A 8 8.12 8.45 16.73
CA PRO A 8 8.08 8.60 15.27
C PRO A 8 8.16 7.27 14.51
N GLU A 9 8.95 6.31 14.99
CA GLU A 9 9.10 4.99 14.36
C GLU A 9 7.86 4.12 14.58
N ILE A 10 7.28 4.16 15.78
CA ILE A 10 6.04 3.45 16.10
C ILE A 10 4.90 3.93 15.20
N ILE A 11 4.74 5.25 15.05
CA ILE A 11 3.73 5.84 14.17
C ILE A 11 3.97 5.42 12.73
N ARG A 12 5.23 5.50 12.25
CA ARG A 12 5.58 5.09 10.89
C ARG A 12 5.20 3.64 10.62
N HIS A 13 5.54 2.72 11.52
CA HIS A 13 5.17 1.31 11.38
C HIS A 13 3.66 1.11 11.36
N HIS A 14 2.92 1.77 12.25
CA HIS A 14 1.46 1.68 12.27
C HIS A 14 0.82 2.18 10.97
N VAL A 15 1.29 3.30 10.43
CA VAL A 15 0.79 3.82 9.14
C VAL A 15 1.10 2.84 8.01
N VAL A 16 2.32 2.29 7.96
CA VAL A 16 2.71 1.31 6.94
C VAL A 16 1.84 0.05 7.02
N ASP A 17 1.62 -0.48 8.22
CA ASP A 17 0.83 -1.69 8.41
C ASP A 17 -0.64 -1.47 8.04
N ALA A 18 -1.21 -0.33 8.43
CA ALA A 18 -2.59 0.03 8.08
C ALA A 18 -2.76 0.18 6.56
N LEU A 19 -1.83 0.87 5.88
CA LEU A 19 -1.85 1.05 4.44
C LEU A 19 -1.64 -0.29 3.69
N GLN A 20 -0.73 -1.14 4.17
CA GLN A 20 -0.52 -2.46 3.59
C GLN A 20 -1.78 -3.32 3.71
N TYR A 21 -2.43 -3.31 4.87
CA TYR A 21 -3.67 -4.02 5.09
C TYR A 21 -4.79 -3.49 4.18
N ALA A 22 -4.94 -2.17 4.08
CA ALA A 22 -5.95 -1.55 3.21
C ALA A 22 -5.71 -1.91 1.73
N LEU A 23 -4.47 -1.82 1.24
CA LEU A 23 -4.12 -2.22 -0.13
C LEU A 23 -4.46 -3.68 -0.42
N ARG A 24 -4.24 -4.59 0.54
CA ARG A 24 -4.48 -6.03 0.34
C ARG A 24 -5.96 -6.41 0.32
N ASN A 25 -6.77 -5.75 1.14
CA ASN A 25 -8.16 -6.16 1.39
C ASN A 25 -9.19 -5.24 0.73
N TYR A 26 -8.84 -3.98 0.54
CA TYR A 26 -9.73 -2.92 0.07
C TYR A 26 -9.07 -2.11 -1.05
N GLY A 27 -8.27 -2.74 -1.91
CA GLY A 27 -7.52 -2.07 -2.98
C GLY A 27 -8.36 -1.14 -3.86
N GLN A 28 -9.65 -1.42 -4.04
CA GLN A 28 -10.60 -0.61 -4.79
C GLN A 28 -10.84 0.81 -4.23
N VAL A 29 -10.54 1.06 -2.95
CA VAL A 29 -10.70 2.40 -2.36
C VAL A 29 -9.59 3.37 -2.79
N PHE A 30 -8.48 2.84 -3.31
CA PHE A 30 -7.36 3.62 -3.81
C PHE A 30 -7.50 3.87 -5.32
N THR A 31 -7.26 5.10 -5.74
CA THR A 31 -7.11 5.44 -7.16
C THR A 31 -5.86 4.78 -7.77
N ALA A 32 -5.76 4.70 -9.10
CA ALA A 32 -4.57 4.17 -9.77
C ALA A 32 -3.30 4.95 -9.39
N LYS A 33 -3.37 6.28 -9.37
CA LYS A 33 -2.24 7.16 -9.00
C LYS A 33 -1.77 6.94 -7.56
N GLU A 34 -2.70 6.74 -6.62
CA GLU A 34 -2.32 6.46 -5.23
C GLU A 34 -1.61 5.11 -5.10
N VAL A 35 -2.07 4.07 -5.81
CA VAL A 35 -1.39 2.77 -5.81
C VAL A 35 -0.02 2.86 -6.48
N GLU A 36 0.10 3.58 -7.60
CA GLU A 36 1.39 3.83 -8.26
C GLU A 36 2.38 4.56 -7.35
N TRP A 37 1.92 5.59 -6.63
CA TRP A 37 2.74 6.31 -5.66
C TRP A 37 3.16 5.41 -4.49
N LEU A 38 2.25 4.59 -3.94
CA LEU A 38 2.56 3.61 -2.89
C LEU A 38 3.54 2.53 -3.38
N ALA A 39 3.60 2.25 -4.69
CA ALA A 39 4.55 1.32 -5.27
C ALA A 39 6.01 1.83 -5.27
N GLN A 40 6.21 3.13 -5.05
CA GLN A 40 7.53 3.78 -4.96
C GLN A 40 7.98 4.05 -3.52
N TRP A 41 7.21 3.60 -2.52
CA TRP A 41 7.53 3.85 -1.12
C TRP A 41 8.78 3.06 -0.67
N ASP A 42 9.60 3.68 0.18
CA ASP A 42 10.88 3.11 0.66
C ASP A 42 10.72 1.80 1.48
N ASP A 43 9.76 1.76 2.40
CA ASP A 43 9.39 0.54 3.14
C ASP A 43 8.79 -0.52 2.20
N ALA A 44 9.56 -1.58 1.95
CA ALA A 44 9.25 -2.65 1.01
C ALA A 44 7.88 -3.33 1.20
N ARG A 45 7.25 -3.21 2.38
CA ARG A 45 5.90 -3.76 2.64
C ARG A 45 4.83 -3.14 1.75
N LEU A 46 4.95 -1.85 1.42
CA LEU A 46 3.98 -1.13 0.60
C LEU A 46 4.14 -1.43 -0.89
N PRO A 47 5.35 -1.37 -1.50
CA PRO A 47 5.55 -1.73 -2.89
C PRO A 47 5.09 -3.14 -3.24
N LEU A 48 5.28 -4.11 -2.36
CA LEU A 48 4.81 -5.48 -2.59
C LEU A 48 3.28 -5.58 -2.69
N ALA A 49 2.56 -4.88 -1.80
CA ALA A 49 1.09 -4.88 -1.83
C ALA A 49 0.56 -4.05 -3.02
N ALA A 50 1.16 -2.89 -3.29
CA ALA A 50 0.76 -1.98 -4.36
C ALA A 50 0.98 -2.60 -5.74
N LYS A 51 2.14 -3.21 -6.01
CA LYS A 51 2.40 -3.88 -7.31
C LYS A 51 1.44 -5.04 -7.56
N LYS A 52 1.11 -5.80 -6.52
CA LYS A 52 0.10 -6.86 -6.63
C LYS A 52 -1.28 -6.28 -7.00
N GLU A 53 -1.65 -5.15 -6.40
CA GLU A 53 -2.91 -4.49 -6.71
C GLU A 53 -2.93 -3.90 -8.13
N LEU A 54 -1.81 -3.33 -8.62
CA LEU A 54 -1.69 -2.90 -10.02
C LEU A 54 -1.86 -4.08 -10.99
N GLY A 55 -1.21 -5.22 -10.73
CA GLY A 55 -1.36 -6.41 -11.56
C GLY A 55 -2.82 -6.88 -11.66
N LYS A 56 -3.55 -6.89 -10.54
CA LYS A 56 -4.99 -7.23 -10.54
C LYS A 56 -5.85 -6.26 -11.36
N ARG A 57 -5.41 -5.02 -11.57
CA ARG A 57 -6.15 -4.01 -12.35
C ARG A 57 -5.85 -4.12 -13.84
N GLU A 58 -4.70 -4.68 -14.19
CA GLU A 58 -4.31 -4.98 -15.57
C GLU A 58 -4.89 -6.31 -16.08
N GLU A 59 -4.99 -7.32 -15.21
CA GLU A 59 -5.58 -8.63 -15.51
C GLU A 59 -7.05 -8.66 -15.99
N PRO A 60 -8.01 -7.79 -15.56
CA PRO A 60 -9.38 -7.82 -16.05
C PRO A 60 -9.53 -7.51 -17.55
N ALA A 61 -8.47 -7.03 -18.23
CA ALA A 61 -8.49 -6.84 -19.68
C ALA A 61 -8.17 -8.12 -20.48
N ILE A 62 -7.59 -9.16 -19.86
CA ILE A 62 -7.09 -10.34 -20.58
C ILE A 62 -8.12 -11.48 -20.57
N ALA A 63 -8.97 -11.58 -19.54
CA ALA A 63 -9.98 -12.65 -19.42
C ALA A 63 -11.25 -12.42 -20.27
N ALA A 64 -11.32 -11.33 -21.05
CA ALA A 64 -12.47 -10.97 -21.89
C ALA A 64 -12.19 -11.06 -23.41
N ARG A 65 -11.12 -11.76 -23.82
CA ARG A 65 -10.74 -11.97 -25.22
C ARG A 65 -10.84 -13.43 -25.64
#